data_AF-A0A4S8LWS2-F1
#
_entry.id   AF-A0A4S8LWS2-F1
#
_cell.length_a   1.000
_cell.length_b   1.000
_cell.length_c   1.000
_cell.angle_alpha   90.00
_cell.angle_beta   90.00
_cell.angle_gamma   90.00
#
_symmetry.space_group_name_H-M   'P 1'
#
loop_
_entity.id
_entity.type
_entity.pdbx_description
1 polymer ?
#
loop_
_entity_poly.entity_id
_entity_poly.type
_entity_poly.pdbx_seq_one_letter_code
_entity_poly.pdbx_strand_id
1 'polypeptide(L)'
;MSLVTFTLPKEFVYVGAAVVSTVYLLGWQTIVVERARKKADVKYPQLYAEKEEAEKSSEKMKFNCAQRAHQNTLEQLPTLYVTTLVVGTKYPVVAASALGTWVLARVLYTRGYATGNPEKRVLGAALGSLMSLPLTLAAAYVVVNACYNLSPSINNFIMRLWDQLMANTMLFMQAVCTVKMACLVAHNPFRVRYIFPLCPRTRNEDAGKYADAKI
;
A
#
# COMPACT_ATOMS: atom_id res chain seq x y z
N MET A 1 26.72 13.77 23.20
CA MET A 1 25.56 12.96 22.79
C MET A 1 24.42 13.91 22.50
N SER A 2 23.97 14.02 21.24
CA SER A 2 22.77 14.80 20.92
C SER A 2 21.53 14.02 21.38
N LEU A 3 20.69 14.66 22.18
CA LEU A 3 19.38 14.12 22.54
C LEU A 3 18.49 14.13 21.30
N VAL A 4 18.20 12.96 20.75
CA VAL A 4 17.18 12.81 19.70
C VAL A 4 15.82 12.82 20.40
N THR A 5 15.10 13.93 20.29
CA THR A 5 13.75 14.05 20.81
C THR A 5 12.76 13.48 19.79
N PHE A 6 12.12 12.36 20.12
CA PHE A 6 11.07 11.76 19.31
C PHE A 6 9.73 12.45 19.60
N THR A 7 9.26 13.28 18.67
CA THR A 7 7.98 13.98 18.79
C THR A 7 6.90 13.19 18.06
N LEU A 8 6.02 12.52 18.81
CA LEU A 8 4.81 11.88 18.25
C LEU A 8 3.72 12.93 17.98
N PRO A 9 2.91 12.74 16.93
CA PRO A 9 1.72 13.55 16.72
C PRO A 9 0.76 13.37 17.90
N LYS A 10 0.11 14.46 18.33
CA LYS A 10 -0.81 14.46 19.49
C LYS A 10 -1.97 13.48 19.30
N GLU A 11 -2.36 13.28 18.05
CA GLU A 11 -3.46 12.44 17.60
C GLU A 11 -3.11 10.93 17.68
N PHE A 12 -1.84 10.58 17.91
CA PHE A 12 -1.43 9.17 18.06
C PHE A 12 -2.07 8.49 19.28
N VAL A 13 -2.56 9.27 20.25
CA VAL A 13 -3.35 8.76 21.38
C VAL A 13 -4.58 7.99 20.91
N TYR A 14 -5.19 8.37 19.78
CA TYR A 14 -6.32 7.64 19.21
C TYR A 14 -5.94 6.24 18.71
N VAL A 15 -4.73 6.08 18.19
CA VAL A 15 -4.18 4.78 17.78
C VAL A 15 -4.01 3.89 19.01
N GLY A 16 -3.47 4.45 20.10
CA GLY A 16 -3.38 3.76 21.37
C GLY A 16 -4.76 3.31 21.89
N ALA A 17 -5.76 4.20 21.85
CA ALA A 17 -7.13 3.85 22.25
C ALA A 17 -7.73 2.72 21.39
N ALA A 18 -7.49 2.75 20.07
CA ALA A 18 -7.94 1.68 19.17
C ALA A 18 -7.26 0.34 19.46
N VAL A 19 -5.96 0.33 19.77
CA VAL A 19 -5.24 -0.89 20.18
C VAL A 19 -5.68 -1.37 21.57
N VAL A 20 -6.05 -0.49 22.49
CA VAL A 20 -6.61 -0.91 23.78
C VAL A 20 -8.01 -1.52 23.60
N SER A 21 -8.80 -1.03 22.63
CA SER A 21 -10.14 -1.56 22.36
C SER A 21 -10.14 -3.04 21.95
N THR A 22 -9.09 -3.54 21.29
CA THR A 22 -8.97 -4.96 20.94
C THR A 22 -8.72 -5.84 22.16
N VAL A 23 -8.13 -5.31 23.24
CA VAL A 23 -7.97 -6.06 24.51
C VAL A 23 -9.33 -6.34 25.13
N TYR A 24 -10.22 -5.35 25.16
CA TYR A 24 -11.59 -5.53 25.63
C TYR A 24 -12.38 -6.49 24.75
N LEU A 25 -12.20 -6.43 23.42
CA LEU A 25 -12.79 -7.38 22.48
C LEU A 25 -12.33 -8.82 22.78
N LEU A 26 -11.02 -9.03 22.95
CA LEU A 26 -10.47 -10.36 23.26
C LEU A 26 -11.00 -10.89 24.59
N GLY A 27 -11.01 -10.07 25.64
CA GLY A 27 -11.55 -10.45 26.95
C GLY A 27 -13.03 -10.85 26.86
N TRP A 28 -13.84 -10.09 26.11
CA TRP A 28 -15.23 -10.46 25.86
C TRP A 28 -15.37 -11.78 25.09
N GLN A 29 -14.55 -12.01 24.06
CA GLN A 29 -14.55 -13.27 23.30
C GLN A 29 -14.15 -14.46 24.19
N THR A 30 -13.17 -14.31 25.07
CA THR A 30 -12.79 -15.35 26.05
C THR A 30 -13.98 -15.72 26.93
N ILE A 31 -14.71 -14.73 27.47
CA ILE A 31 -15.93 -14.99 28.27
C ILE A 31 -17.00 -15.73 27.46
N VAL A 32 -17.19 -15.39 26.18
CA VAL A 32 -18.14 -16.08 25.29
C VAL A 32 -17.74 -17.54 25.07
N VAL A 33 -16.45 -17.81 24.81
CA VAL A 33 -15.91 -19.16 24.64
C VAL A 33 -16.10 -19.98 25.92
N GLU A 34 -15.77 -19.42 27.09
CA GLU A 34 -15.91 -20.12 28.37
C GLU A 34 -17.36 -20.45 28.71
N ARG A 35 -18.29 -19.52 28.45
CA ARG A 35 -19.73 -19.76 28.63
C ARG A 35 -20.22 -20.86 27.70
N ALA A 36 -19.78 -20.88 26.45
CA ALA A 36 -20.12 -21.93 25.50
C ALA A 36 -19.50 -23.28 25.89
N ARG A 37 -18.24 -23.27 26.38
CA ARG A 37 -17.54 -24.47 26.87
C ARG A 37 -18.30 -25.13 28.03
N LYS A 38 -18.73 -24.34 29.01
CA LYS A 38 -19.50 -24.83 30.16
C LYS A 38 -20.81 -25.50 29.74
N LYS A 39 -21.46 -24.98 28.69
CA LYS A 39 -22.70 -25.58 28.14
C LYS A 39 -22.46 -26.84 27.31
N ALA A 40 -21.32 -26.91 26.62
CA ALA A 40 -20.94 -28.03 25.78
C ALA A 40 -20.31 -29.20 26.56
N ASP A 41 -20.02 -29.01 27.85
CA ASP A 41 -19.34 -29.96 28.75
C ASP A 41 -18.01 -30.50 28.19
N VAL A 42 -17.25 -29.64 27.52
CA VAL A 42 -15.93 -30.02 26.94
C VAL A 42 -14.83 -29.82 27.98
N LYS A 43 -14.35 -30.93 28.54
CA LYS A 43 -13.27 -30.96 29.55
C LYS A 43 -11.96 -30.45 28.98
N TYR A 44 -11.18 -29.75 29.80
CA TYR A 44 -9.78 -29.45 29.49
C TYR A 44 -8.96 -30.76 29.47
N PRO A 45 -7.91 -30.89 28.63
CA PRO A 45 -7.28 -29.89 27.76
C PRO A 45 -7.88 -29.81 26.33
N GLN A 46 -9.03 -30.42 26.08
CA GLN A 46 -9.61 -30.49 24.74
C GLN A 46 -9.98 -29.09 24.21
N LEU A 47 -9.51 -28.78 23.00
CA LEU A 47 -9.65 -27.47 22.37
C LEU A 47 -10.98 -27.29 21.64
N TYR A 48 -11.42 -28.34 20.95
CA TYR A 48 -12.65 -28.41 20.16
C TYR A 48 -13.41 -29.70 20.49
N ALA A 49 -14.75 -29.66 20.48
CA ALA A 49 -15.56 -30.86 20.47
C ALA A 49 -15.35 -31.62 19.15
N GLU A 50 -15.43 -32.96 19.19
CA GLU A 50 -15.32 -33.79 18.00
C GLU A 50 -16.37 -33.42 16.96
N LYS A 51 -16.01 -33.53 15.67
CA LYS A 51 -16.89 -33.08 14.58
C LYS A 51 -18.25 -33.78 14.61
N GLU A 52 -18.23 -35.09 14.80
CA GLU A 52 -19.46 -35.90 14.90
C GLU A 52 -20.34 -35.49 16.08
N GLU A 53 -19.73 -35.07 17.20
CA GLU A 53 -20.45 -34.64 18.38
C GLU A 53 -21.00 -33.21 18.24
N ALA A 54 -20.27 -32.35 17.52
CA ALA A 54 -20.71 -31.00 17.20
C ALA A 54 -21.91 -31.02 16.24
N GLU A 55 -21.93 -31.92 15.25
CA GLU A 55 -23.06 -32.06 14.34
C GLU A 55 -24.32 -32.59 15.05
N LYS A 56 -24.14 -33.46 16.04
CA LYS A 56 -25.24 -34.04 16.83
C LYS A 56 -25.75 -33.11 17.93
N SER A 57 -24.91 -32.21 18.46
CA SER A 57 -25.26 -31.32 19.57
C SER A 57 -25.05 -29.84 19.23
N SER A 58 -26.16 -29.08 19.27
CA SER A 58 -26.15 -27.63 19.03
C SER A 58 -25.20 -26.88 19.96
N GLU A 59 -25.09 -27.29 21.23
CA GLU A 59 -24.21 -26.61 22.20
C GLU A 59 -22.73 -26.85 21.90
N LYS A 60 -22.35 -28.07 21.49
CA LYS A 60 -20.99 -28.39 21.06
C LYS A 60 -20.61 -27.65 19.78
N MET A 61 -21.55 -27.51 18.83
CA MET A 61 -21.34 -26.67 17.64
C MET A 61 -21.15 -25.19 17.99
N LYS A 62 -21.96 -24.62 18.89
CA LYS A 62 -21.81 -23.24 19.36
C LYS A 62 -20.46 -23.01 20.03
N PHE A 63 -19.98 -23.97 20.82
CA PHE A 63 -18.64 -23.92 21.42
C PHE A 63 -17.54 -23.91 20.35
N ASN A 64 -17.58 -24.84 19.39
CA ASN A 64 -16.61 -24.88 18.30
C ASN A 64 -16.61 -23.59 17.47
N CYS A 65 -17.78 -23.04 17.18
CA CYS A 65 -17.90 -21.75 16.50
C CYS A 65 -17.30 -20.62 17.35
N ALA A 66 -17.74 -20.45 18.60
CA ALA A 66 -17.19 -19.40 19.48
C ALA A 66 -15.67 -19.46 19.58
N GLN A 67 -15.11 -20.67 19.74
CA GLN A 67 -13.67 -20.90 19.81
C GLN A 67 -12.97 -20.48 18.51
N ARG A 68 -13.50 -20.87 17.35
CA ARG A 68 -12.93 -20.49 16.05
C ARG A 68 -12.98 -18.98 15.81
N ALA A 69 -14.05 -18.30 16.25
CA ALA A 69 -14.16 -16.85 16.12
C ALA A 69 -13.09 -16.11 16.92
N HIS A 70 -12.82 -16.56 18.15
CA HIS A 70 -11.76 -16.00 18.98
C HIS A 70 -10.38 -16.24 18.36
N GLN A 71 -10.08 -17.47 17.94
CA GLN A 71 -8.81 -17.79 17.28
C GLN A 71 -8.60 -17.00 15.98
N ASN A 72 -9.64 -16.82 15.17
CA ASN A 72 -9.52 -16.03 13.95
C ASN A 72 -9.21 -14.55 14.23
N THR A 73 -9.67 -14.04 15.37
CA THR A 73 -9.34 -12.68 15.81
C THR A 73 -7.85 -12.63 16.20
N LEU A 74 -7.36 -13.60 16.98
CA LEU A 74 -5.95 -13.71 17.35
C LEU A 74 -5.01 -13.85 16.15
N GLU A 75 -5.41 -14.59 15.12
CA GLU A 75 -4.66 -14.74 13.87
C GLU A 75 -4.47 -13.41 13.12
N GLN A 76 -5.45 -12.50 13.21
CA GLN A 76 -5.42 -11.23 12.47
C GLN A 76 -4.79 -10.05 13.23
N LEU A 77 -4.80 -10.10 14.57
CA LEU A 77 -4.30 -9.00 15.39
C LEU A 77 -2.84 -8.61 15.12
N PRO A 78 -1.87 -9.54 14.93
CA PRO A 78 -0.49 -9.16 14.65
C PRO A 78 -0.36 -8.28 13.40
N THR A 79 -1.00 -8.70 12.30
CA THR A 79 -1.01 -7.94 11.04
C THR A 79 -1.68 -6.58 11.22
N LEU A 80 -2.81 -6.52 11.92
CA LEU A 80 -3.53 -5.27 12.15
C LEU A 80 -2.77 -4.31 13.05
N TYR A 81 -2.09 -4.78 14.09
CA TYR A 81 -1.27 -3.93 14.94
C TYR A 81 -0.11 -3.32 14.16
N VAL A 82 0.63 -4.14 13.40
CA VAL A 82 1.76 -3.65 12.60
C VAL A 82 1.29 -2.60 11.59
N THR A 83 0.24 -2.90 10.83
CA THR A 83 -0.28 -1.98 9.80
C THR A 83 -0.87 -0.71 10.40
N THR A 84 -1.62 -0.79 11.50
CA THR A 84 -2.19 0.38 12.19
C THR A 84 -1.09 1.28 12.76
N LEU A 85 -0.05 0.71 13.39
CA LEU A 85 1.05 1.49 13.95
C LEU A 85 1.84 2.20 12.85
N VAL A 86 2.12 1.51 11.74
CA VAL A 86 2.82 2.11 10.59
C VAL A 86 2.01 3.24 9.97
N VAL A 87 0.73 3.03 9.66
CA VAL A 87 -0.14 4.07 9.09
C VAL A 87 -0.35 5.20 10.08
N GLY A 88 -0.46 4.89 11.37
CA GLY A 88 -0.66 5.85 12.45
C GLY A 88 0.46 6.89 12.57
N THR A 89 1.67 6.60 12.08
CA THR A 89 2.78 7.57 12.05
C THR A 89 2.52 8.77 11.13
N LYS A 90 1.71 8.59 10.08
CA LYS A 90 1.37 9.62 9.09
C LYS A 90 -0.10 10.04 9.15
N TYR A 91 -1.00 9.08 9.39
CA TYR A 91 -2.44 9.26 9.38
C TYR A 91 -3.09 8.66 10.65
N PRO A 92 -2.84 9.24 11.84
CA PRO A 92 -3.26 8.67 13.13
C PRO A 92 -4.78 8.50 13.26
N VAL A 93 -5.57 9.49 12.82
CA VAL A 93 -7.04 9.44 12.93
C VAL A 93 -7.62 8.36 12.02
N VAL A 94 -7.10 8.22 10.80
CA VAL A 94 -7.56 7.20 9.83
C VAL A 94 -7.19 5.80 10.29
N ALA A 95 -5.97 5.61 10.80
CA ALA A 95 -5.54 4.32 11.35
C ALA A 95 -6.41 3.91 12.55
N ALA A 96 -6.67 4.84 13.47
CA ALA A 96 -7.51 4.61 14.64
C ALA A 96 -8.96 4.29 14.28
N SER A 97 -9.55 5.02 13.33
CA SER A 97 -10.93 4.78 12.89
C SER A 97 -11.09 3.46 12.16
N ALA A 98 -10.12 3.06 11.33
CA ALA A 98 -10.12 1.78 10.64
C ALA A 98 -10.04 0.60 11.63
N LEU A 99 -9.11 0.64 12.59
CA LEU A 99 -8.98 -0.41 13.60
C LEU A 99 -10.20 -0.43 14.54
N GLY A 100 -10.71 0.72 14.96
CA GLY A 100 -11.93 0.80 15.78
C GLY A 100 -13.16 0.24 15.07
N THR A 101 -13.34 0.56 13.78
CA THR A 101 -14.43 0.01 12.97
C THR A 101 -14.27 -1.51 12.78
N TRP A 102 -13.03 -1.98 12.59
CA TRP A 102 -12.74 -3.40 12.52
C TRP A 102 -13.11 -4.13 13.83
N VAL A 103 -12.88 -3.52 15.00
CA VAL A 103 -13.31 -4.06 16.30
C VAL A 103 -14.83 -4.21 16.36
N LEU A 104 -15.59 -3.20 15.91
CA LEU A 104 -17.05 -3.29 15.84
C LEU A 104 -17.52 -4.40 14.89
N ALA A 105 -16.86 -4.53 13.73
CA ALA A 105 -17.12 -5.62 12.80
C ALA A 105 -16.86 -7.00 13.44
N ARG A 106 -15.85 -7.11 14.31
CA ARG A 106 -15.56 -8.33 15.07
C ARG A 106 -16.57 -8.66 16.16
N VAL A 107 -17.21 -7.66 16.77
CA VAL A 107 -18.36 -7.90 17.64
C VAL A 107 -19.49 -8.56 16.86
N LEU A 108 -19.83 -8.04 15.67
CA LEU A 108 -20.84 -8.64 14.79
C LEU A 108 -20.44 -10.04 14.31
N TYR A 109 -19.19 -10.22 13.91
CA TYR A 109 -18.64 -11.52 13.49
C TYR A 109 -18.81 -12.57 14.60
N THR A 110 -18.39 -12.24 15.82
CA THR A 110 -18.43 -13.18 16.95
C THR A 110 -19.86 -13.49 17.34
N ARG A 111 -20.76 -12.49 17.38
CA ARG A 111 -22.18 -12.71 17.67
C ARG A 111 -22.84 -13.60 16.62
N GLY A 112 -22.53 -13.40 15.34
CA GLY A 112 -23.03 -14.26 14.26
C GLY A 112 -22.52 -15.69 14.38
N TYR A 113 -21.23 -15.89 14.64
CA TYR A 113 -20.64 -17.21 14.81
C TYR A 113 -21.16 -17.95 16.05
N ALA A 114 -21.37 -17.23 17.15
CA ALA A 114 -21.83 -17.81 18.42
C ALA A 114 -23.24 -18.41 18.34
N THR A 115 -23.99 -18.21 17.26
CA THR A 115 -25.30 -18.88 17.07
C THR A 115 -25.17 -20.35 16.65
N GLY A 116 -23.96 -20.84 16.35
CA GLY A 116 -23.70 -22.21 15.89
C GLY A 116 -23.92 -22.44 14.39
N ASN A 117 -24.17 -21.38 13.61
CA ASN A 117 -24.19 -21.45 12.15
C ASN A 117 -23.00 -20.66 11.59
N PRO A 118 -22.02 -21.32 10.94
CA PRO A 118 -20.85 -20.65 10.36
C PRO A 118 -21.17 -19.58 9.30
N GLU A 119 -22.30 -19.67 8.60
CA GLU A 119 -22.65 -18.74 7.52
C GLU A 119 -23.02 -17.35 8.06
N LYS A 120 -23.50 -17.26 9.31
CA LYS A 120 -23.89 -15.98 9.92
C LYS A 120 -22.71 -15.04 10.22
N ARG A 121 -21.47 -15.47 9.94
CA ARG A 121 -20.26 -14.64 10.04
C ARG A 121 -20.11 -13.62 8.93
N VAL A 122 -20.74 -13.86 7.77
CA VAL A 122 -20.36 -13.22 6.51
C VAL A 122 -20.42 -11.70 6.59
N LEU A 123 -21.42 -11.14 7.26
CA LEU A 123 -21.54 -9.70 7.45
C LEU A 123 -20.34 -9.11 8.21
N GLY A 124 -20.02 -9.67 9.39
CA GLY A 124 -18.88 -9.22 10.18
C GLY A 124 -17.54 -9.49 9.49
N ALA A 125 -17.46 -10.56 8.69
CA ALA A 125 -16.27 -10.91 7.92
C ALA A 125 -16.03 -9.90 6.78
N ALA A 126 -17.09 -9.56 6.03
CA ALA A 126 -17.03 -8.61 4.94
C ALA A 126 -16.65 -7.21 5.44
N LEU A 127 -17.29 -6.74 6.53
CA LEU A 127 -16.94 -5.45 7.14
C LEU A 127 -15.51 -5.44 7.69
N GLY A 128 -15.08 -6.53 8.33
CA GLY A 128 -13.71 -6.66 8.82
C GLY A 128 -12.70 -6.61 7.67
N SER A 129 -12.91 -7.37 6.59
CA SER A 129 -12.04 -7.36 5.41
C SER A 129 -12.01 -6.00 4.70
N LEU A 130 -13.14 -5.30 4.66
CA LEU A 130 -13.24 -3.96 4.08
C LEU A 130 -12.39 -2.93 4.84
N MET A 131 -12.15 -3.12 6.14
CA MET A 131 -11.29 -2.24 6.92
C MET A 131 -9.82 -2.70 6.90
N SER A 132 -9.55 -4.01 6.96
CA SER A 132 -8.19 -4.54 7.05
C SER A 132 -7.41 -4.46 5.74
N LEU A 133 -8.06 -4.66 4.59
CA LEU A 133 -7.38 -4.61 3.29
C LEU A 133 -6.87 -3.21 2.94
N PRO A 134 -7.70 -2.13 2.98
CA PRO A 134 -7.21 -0.78 2.71
C PRO A 134 -6.15 -0.35 3.72
N LEU A 135 -6.26 -0.75 4.98
CA LEU A 135 -5.26 -0.44 6.00
C LEU A 135 -3.91 -1.08 5.70
N THR A 136 -3.91 -2.32 5.20
CA THR A 136 -2.67 -3.01 4.78
C THR A 136 -2.05 -2.34 3.56
N LEU A 137 -2.87 -1.94 2.59
CA LEU A 137 -2.41 -1.19 1.40
C LEU A 137 -1.87 0.19 1.79
N ALA A 138 -2.53 0.89 2.70
CA ALA A 138 -2.07 2.18 3.23
C ALA A 138 -0.72 2.04 3.95
N ALA A 139 -0.52 0.96 4.71
CA ALA A 139 0.76 0.69 5.36
C ALA A 139 1.89 0.50 4.33
N ALA A 140 1.63 -0.29 3.28
CA ALA A 140 2.58 -0.47 2.18
C ALA A 140 2.90 0.87 1.50
N TYR A 141 1.89 1.68 1.20
CA TYR A 141 2.07 3.01 0.62
C TYR A 141 2.92 3.93 1.50
N VAL A 142 2.67 3.98 2.81
CA VAL A 142 3.44 4.81 3.76
C VAL A 142 4.91 4.39 3.79
N VAL A 143 5.19 3.08 3.82
CA VAL A 143 6.57 2.56 3.82
C VAL A 143 7.27 2.88 2.50
N VAL A 144 6.62 2.62 1.37
CA VAL A 144 7.17 2.91 0.04
C VAL A 144 7.47 4.40 -0.11
N ASN A 145 6.54 5.27 0.27
CA ASN A 145 6.73 6.71 0.26
C ASN A 145 7.86 7.15 1.21
N ALA A 146 7.98 6.56 2.40
CA ALA A 146 9.08 6.85 3.31
C ALA A 146 10.43 6.45 2.68
N CYS A 147 10.54 5.28 2.06
CA CYS A 147 11.74 4.82 1.35
C CYS A 147 12.15 5.77 0.21
N TYR A 148 11.18 6.25 -0.58
CA TYR A 148 11.44 7.25 -1.63
C TYR A 148 11.98 8.56 -1.04
N ASN A 149 11.47 9.01 0.10
CA ASN A 149 11.92 10.27 0.72
C ASN A 149 13.27 10.14 1.46
N LEU A 150 13.61 8.95 1.95
CA LEU A 150 14.86 8.65 2.65
C LEU A 150 16.06 8.48 1.71
N SER A 151 15.84 8.15 0.43
CA SER A 151 16.92 7.94 -0.53
C SER A 151 16.84 8.90 -1.72
N PRO A 152 17.25 10.18 -1.56
CA PRO A 152 17.49 11.05 -2.70
C PRO A 152 18.53 10.46 -3.67
N SER A 153 19.41 9.57 -3.20
CA SER A 153 20.41 8.89 -4.02
C SER A 153 19.80 7.85 -4.99
N ILE A 154 18.76 7.12 -4.60
CA ILE A 154 18.06 6.16 -5.48
C ILE A 154 17.19 6.91 -6.49
N ASN A 155 16.49 7.96 -6.07
CA ASN A 155 15.68 8.78 -6.98
C ASN A 155 16.55 9.46 -8.04
N ASN A 156 17.70 10.02 -7.65
CA ASN A 156 18.63 10.62 -8.59
C ASN A 156 19.26 9.59 -9.55
N PHE A 157 19.46 8.34 -9.11
CA PHE A 157 19.98 7.27 -9.96
C PHE A 157 18.95 6.80 -11.00
N ILE A 158 17.70 6.59 -10.57
CA ILE A 158 16.61 6.18 -11.47
C ILE A 158 16.29 7.28 -12.49
N MET A 159 16.23 8.54 -12.05
CA MET A 159 16.03 9.68 -12.96
C MET A 159 17.18 9.82 -13.96
N ARG A 160 18.45 9.65 -13.53
CA ARG A 160 19.61 9.66 -14.45
C ARG A 160 19.58 8.53 -15.48
N LEU A 161 19.16 7.33 -15.08
CA LEU A 161 18.96 6.20 -15.99
C LEU A 161 17.86 6.49 -17.02
N TRP A 162 16.77 7.12 -16.58
CA TRP A 162 15.66 7.53 -17.45
C TRP A 162 16.09 8.64 -18.43
N ASP A 163 16.84 9.64 -17.95
CA ASP A 163 17.40 10.70 -18.79
C ASP A 163 18.38 10.14 -19.83
N GLN A 164 19.23 9.18 -19.47
CA GLN A 164 20.12 8.50 -20.43
C GLN A 164 19.36 7.69 -21.47
N LEU A 165 18.30 6.99 -21.06
CA LEU A 165 17.46 6.23 -21.98
C LEU A 165 16.70 7.15 -22.94
N MET A 166 16.16 8.27 -22.45
CA MET A 166 15.45 9.26 -23.26
C MET A 166 16.40 10.02 -24.21
N ALA A 167 17.61 10.37 -23.76
CA ALA A 167 18.62 10.99 -24.62
C ALA A 167 19.07 10.04 -25.75
N ASN A 168 19.30 8.76 -25.44
CA ASN A 168 19.70 7.77 -26.45
C ASN A 168 18.59 7.48 -27.47
N THR A 169 17.34 7.49 -27.03
CA THR A 169 16.19 7.32 -27.95
C THR A 169 15.95 8.56 -28.80
N MET A 170 16.11 9.78 -28.26
CA MET A 170 16.03 11.02 -29.04
C MET A 170 17.15 11.13 -30.08
N LEU A 171 18.39 10.75 -29.72
CA LEU A 171 19.52 10.69 -30.67
C LEU A 171 19.27 9.67 -31.78
N PHE A 172 18.73 8.49 -31.44
CA PHE A 172 18.34 7.49 -32.44
C PHE A 172 17.27 8.03 -33.39
N MET A 173 16.27 8.72 -32.86
CA MET A 173 15.17 9.30 -33.64
C MET A 173 15.64 10.45 -34.54
N GLN A 174 16.58 11.29 -34.07
CA GLN A 174 17.23 12.30 -34.90
C GLN A 174 18.09 11.70 -36.00
N ALA A 175 18.86 10.63 -35.72
CA ALA A 175 19.67 9.93 -36.70
C ALA A 175 18.82 9.29 -37.81
N VAL A 176 17.67 8.69 -37.46
CA VAL A 176 16.73 8.16 -38.45
C VAL A 176 16.12 9.29 -39.29
N CYS A 177 15.81 10.45 -38.68
CA CYS A 177 15.29 11.60 -39.40
C CYS A 177 16.33 12.19 -40.37
N THR A 178 17.60 12.34 -39.97
CA THR A 178 18.66 12.88 -40.84
C THR A 178 19.00 11.94 -42.00
N VAL A 179 19.02 10.62 -41.78
CA VAL A 179 19.21 9.63 -42.86
C VAL A 179 18.03 9.68 -43.84
N LYS A 180 16.79 9.77 -43.34
CA LYS A 180 15.60 9.85 -44.20
C LYS A 180 15.53 11.17 -44.97
N MET A 181 15.95 12.28 -44.37
CA MET A 181 16.09 13.59 -45.05
C MET A 181 17.22 13.57 -46.09
N ALA A 182 18.37 12.95 -45.78
CA ALA A 182 19.48 12.81 -46.72
C ALA A 182 19.10 11.95 -47.96
N CYS A 183 18.38 10.85 -47.75
CA CYS A 183 17.84 10.04 -48.85
C CYS A 183 16.81 10.80 -49.71
N LEU A 184 15.95 11.61 -49.09
CA LEU A 184 14.96 12.42 -49.81
C LEU A 184 15.60 13.53 -50.66
N VAL A 185 16.68 14.15 -50.17
CA VAL A 185 17.47 15.14 -50.93
C VAL A 185 18.21 14.49 -52.10
N ALA A 186 18.74 13.27 -51.92
CA ALA A 186 19.45 12.55 -52.98
C ALA A 186 18.55 12.10 -54.15
N HIS A 187 17.27 11.80 -53.89
CA HIS A 187 16.32 11.34 -54.92
C HIS A 187 15.52 12.45 -55.61
N ASN A 188 15.51 13.69 -55.10
CA ASN A 188 14.76 14.82 -55.70
C ASN A 188 15.42 16.18 -55.40
N PRO A 189 16.48 16.58 -56.12
CA PRO A 189 17.26 17.78 -55.78
C PRO A 189 16.51 19.11 -56.00
N PHE A 190 15.41 19.12 -56.74
CA PHE A 190 14.71 20.35 -57.12
C PHE A 190 13.52 20.77 -56.23
N ARG A 191 13.04 19.91 -55.32
CA ARG A 191 11.79 20.17 -54.57
C ARG A 191 11.96 20.52 -53.08
N VAL A 192 13.17 20.48 -52.53
CA VAL A 192 13.40 20.65 -51.07
C VAL A 192 13.68 22.11 -50.66
N ARG A 193 13.83 23.04 -51.63
CA ARG A 193 14.22 24.43 -51.36
C ARG A 193 13.17 25.29 -50.63
N TYR A 194 11.95 24.79 -50.44
CA TYR A 194 10.82 25.58 -49.93
C TYR A 194 10.27 25.15 -48.55
N ILE A 195 10.91 24.22 -47.82
CA ILE A 195 10.36 23.70 -46.54
C ILE A 195 11.13 24.12 -45.27
N PHE A 196 12.31 24.76 -45.37
CA PHE A 196 13.06 25.21 -44.18
C PHE A 196 13.36 26.72 -44.20
N PRO A 197 12.63 27.56 -43.44
CA PRO A 197 13.01 28.94 -43.20
C PRO A 197 13.74 29.15 -41.87
N LEU A 198 14.36 28.14 -41.26
CA LEU A 198 15.11 28.30 -40.00
C LEU A 198 16.32 27.36 -39.92
N CYS A 199 17.33 27.61 -40.75
CA CYS A 199 18.71 27.25 -40.41
C CYS A 199 19.49 28.57 -40.32
N PRO A 200 20.05 28.95 -39.15
CA PRO A 200 20.87 30.15 -39.08
C PRO A 200 22.10 29.91 -39.96
N ARG A 201 22.23 30.74 -41.00
CA ARG A 201 23.45 30.86 -41.80
C ARG A 201 24.61 31.08 -40.82
N THR A 202 25.55 30.15 -40.76
CA THR A 202 26.78 30.34 -39.99
C THR A 202 27.46 31.59 -40.51
N ARG A 203 27.37 32.68 -39.74
CA ARG A 203 28.09 33.93 -39.95
C ARG A 203 29.57 33.64 -39.68
N ASN A 204 30.29 33.14 -40.69
CA ASN A 204 31.74 32.95 -40.66
C ASN A 204 32.34 32.96 -42.08
N GLU A 205 31.85 33.82 -42.98
CA GLU A 205 32.53 34.06 -44.27
C GLU A 205 32.80 35.54 -44.59
N ASP A 206 32.42 36.49 -43.72
CA ASP A 206 32.61 37.94 -44.01
C ASP A 206 33.81 38.60 -43.29
N ALA A 207 34.68 37.83 -42.64
CA ALA A 207 35.84 38.37 -41.91
C ALA A 207 37.14 38.46 -42.75
N GLY A 208 37.04 38.68 -44.07
CA GLY A 208 38.18 38.63 -44.99
C GLY A 208 38.31 39.76 -46.00
N LYS A 209 37.58 40.88 -45.86
CA LYS A 209 37.59 41.96 -46.85
C LYS A 209 37.62 43.38 -46.25
N TYR A 210 38.49 43.65 -45.28
CA TYR A 210 38.91 45.03 -44.96
C TYR A 210 40.34 45.01 -44.36
N ALA A 211 41.31 44.64 -45.18
CA ALA A 211 42.71 45.01 -45.02
C ALA A 211 43.23 45.34 -46.43
N ASP A 212 44.00 46.42 -46.54
CA ASP A 212 44.67 46.93 -47.74
C ASP A 212 43.86 47.81 -48.72
N ALA A 213 43.76 49.09 -48.36
CA ALA A 213 43.96 50.22 -49.29
C ALA A 213 44.09 51.55 -48.51
N LYS A 214 45.31 51.91 -48.14
CA LYS A 214 45.70 53.30 -47.87
C LYS A 214 47.08 53.54 -48.49
N ILE A 215 47.16 54.63 -49.25
CA ILE A 215 48.27 55.19 -50.06
C ILE A 215 48.29 54.66 -51.50
#